data_AF-A0A9X9YT61-F1
#
_entry.id   AF-A0A9X9YT61-F1
#
_cell.length_a   1.000
_cell.length_b   1.000
_cell.length_c   1.000
_cell.angle_alpha   90.00
_cell.angle_beta   90.00
_cell.angle_gamma   90.00
#
_symmetry.space_group_name_H-M   'P 1'
#
loop_
_entity.id
_entity.type
_entity.pdbx_description
1 polymer ?
#
loop_
_entity_poly.entity_id
_entity_poly.type
_entity_poly.pdbx_seq_one_letter_code
_entity_poly.pdbx_strand_id
1 'polypeptide(L)'
;MLAPGNIEAVVSLGGLADEAWKAWLKTSDGEAYKTLAYQHITHPTWPESSAHDNATRAANTKIMLTKWNAALAALAPGLQHPDVPTTLVPYGDAFKPTELFDIIAKDLPAGLPAWMRGDTPWAVRQGADAATKRRTITITIPDGVIP
;
A
#
# COMPACT_ATOMS: atom_id res chain seq x y z
N MET A 1 -15.42 -6.04 14.26
CA MET A 1 -14.70 -5.36 15.35
C MET A 1 -13.29 -5.90 15.36
N LEU A 2 -12.25 -5.04 15.33
CA LEU A 2 -10.86 -5.51 15.51
C LEU A 2 -10.79 -6.19 16.88
N ALA A 3 -10.52 -7.49 16.92
CA ALA A 3 -10.40 -8.19 18.19
C ALA A 3 -9.23 -7.55 18.97
N PRO A 4 -9.46 -7.05 20.20
CA PRO A 4 -8.37 -6.47 20.97
C PRO A 4 -7.29 -7.51 21.22
N GLY A 5 -6.03 -7.10 21.07
CA GLY A 5 -4.86 -7.83 21.60
C GLY A 5 -3.81 -8.30 20.61
N ASN A 6 -4.08 -8.35 19.29
CA ASN A 6 -3.13 -8.92 18.32
C ASN A 6 -2.60 -7.91 17.28
N ILE A 7 -3.11 -6.68 17.27
CA ILE A 7 -2.59 -5.62 16.41
C ILE A 7 -1.52 -4.86 17.19
N GLU A 8 -0.31 -4.81 16.64
CA GLU A 8 0.84 -4.13 17.27
C GLU A 8 1.11 -2.74 16.68
N ALA A 9 0.68 -2.51 15.44
CA ALA A 9 0.87 -1.26 14.73
C ALA A 9 -0.24 -0.98 13.71
N VAL A 10 -0.44 0.31 13.40
CA VAL A 10 -1.35 0.79 12.35
C VAL A 10 -0.61 1.73 11.42
N VAL A 11 -0.85 1.58 10.11
CA VAL A 11 -0.30 2.44 9.07
C VAL A 11 -1.45 3.02 8.25
N SER A 12 -1.48 4.34 8.08
CA SER A 12 -2.42 5.00 7.18
C SER A 12 -1.72 5.50 5.91
N LEU A 13 -2.40 5.37 4.77
CA LEU A 13 -1.88 5.73 3.45
C LEU A 13 -2.52 7.04 2.98
N GLY A 14 -1.85 8.16 3.21
CA GLY A 14 -2.32 9.49 2.83
C GLY A 14 -3.35 10.12 3.79
N GLY A 15 -3.67 11.40 3.51
CA GLY A 15 -4.37 12.27 4.45
C GLY A 15 -5.77 11.80 4.87
N LEU A 16 -6.60 11.32 3.92
CA LEU A 16 -7.94 10.84 4.27
C LEU A 16 -7.91 9.59 5.16
N ALA A 17 -6.93 8.71 4.97
CA ALA A 17 -6.75 7.54 5.83
C ALA A 17 -6.29 7.95 7.24
N ASP A 18 -5.43 8.97 7.35
CA ASP A 18 -5.01 9.53 8.63
C ASP A 18 -6.16 10.20 9.39
N GLU A 19 -6.97 11.00 8.69
CA GLU A 19 -8.19 11.59 9.25
C GLU A 19 -9.18 10.52 9.70
N ALA A 20 -9.34 9.44 8.93
CA ALA A 20 -10.20 8.33 9.29
C ALA A 20 -9.73 7.62 10.57
N TRP A 21 -8.43 7.34 10.71
CA TRP A 21 -7.89 6.75 11.94
C TRP A 21 -8.06 7.70 13.14
N LYS A 22 -7.75 8.98 12.98
CA LYS A 22 -7.95 10.00 14.03
C LYS A 22 -9.41 10.17 14.42
N ALA A 23 -10.34 10.04 13.47
CA ALA A 23 -11.77 10.06 13.73
C ALA A 23 -12.21 8.79 14.48
N TRP A 24 -11.70 7.62 14.07
CA TRP A 24 -11.95 6.35 14.76
C TRP A 24 -11.51 6.38 16.22
N LEU A 25 -10.32 6.92 16.53
CA LEU A 25 -9.81 7.07 17.89
C LEU A 25 -10.68 7.95 18.81
N LYS A 26 -11.65 8.71 18.28
CA LYS A 26 -12.61 9.50 19.06
C LYS A 26 -13.89 8.74 19.38
N THR A 27 -14.07 7.54 18.82
CA THR A 27 -15.21 6.66 19.14
C THR A 27 -14.95 5.85 20.41
N SER A 28 -15.99 5.27 21.00
CA SER A 28 -15.86 4.38 22.16
C SER A 28 -14.93 3.19 21.89
N ASP A 29 -14.99 2.66 20.68
CA ASP A 29 -14.24 1.47 20.27
C ASP A 29 -12.76 1.80 20.02
N GLY A 30 -12.46 3.03 19.58
CA GLY A 30 -11.11 3.50 19.30
C GLY A 30 -10.32 3.98 20.52
N GLU A 31 -11.00 4.28 21.64
CA GLU A 31 -10.37 4.85 22.84
C GLU A 31 -9.23 3.97 23.37
N ALA A 32 -9.43 2.65 23.37
CA ALA A 32 -8.43 1.66 23.82
C ALA A 32 -7.19 1.59 22.92
N TYR A 33 -7.21 2.22 21.75
CA TYR A 33 -6.15 2.14 20.73
C TYR A 33 -5.34 3.44 20.61
N LYS A 34 -5.59 4.45 21.45
CA LYS A 34 -4.84 5.73 21.41
C LYS A 34 -3.34 5.59 21.66
N THR A 35 -2.93 4.55 22.38
CA THR A 35 -1.53 4.24 22.65
C THR A 35 -0.93 3.23 21.68
N LEU A 36 -1.71 2.70 20.73
CA LEU A 36 -1.23 1.77 19.73
C LEU A 36 -0.24 2.48 18.80
N ALA A 37 0.86 1.80 18.43
CA ALA A 37 1.84 2.37 17.51
C ALA A 37 1.16 2.72 16.18
N TYR A 38 1.31 3.98 15.76
CA TYR A 38 0.64 4.50 14.58
C TYR A 38 1.59 5.36 13.75
N GLN A 39 1.59 5.17 12.44
CA GLN A 39 2.27 6.05 11.50
C GLN A 39 1.37 6.41 10.32
N HIS A 40 1.33 7.70 10.00
CA HIS A 40 0.80 8.19 8.73
C HIS A 40 1.96 8.30 7.74
N ILE A 41 1.85 7.59 6.63
CA ILE A 41 2.81 7.66 5.53
C ILE A 41 2.19 8.24 4.26
N THR A 42 3.04 8.83 3.42
CA THR A 42 2.65 9.28 2.08
C THR A 42 2.01 8.13 1.30
N HIS A 43 0.90 8.40 0.61
CA HIS A 43 0.20 7.41 -0.21
C HIS A 43 1.14 6.82 -1.30
N PRO A 44 1.18 5.49 -1.50
CA PRO A 44 2.19 4.84 -2.35
C PRO A 44 2.31 5.37 -3.79
N THR A 45 1.19 5.77 -4.41
CA THR A 45 1.16 6.28 -5.78
C THR A 45 1.15 7.82 -5.87
N TRP A 46 1.52 8.51 -4.79
CA TRP A 46 1.64 9.97 -4.79
C TRP A 46 2.64 10.48 -5.84
N PRO A 47 3.85 9.88 -6.01
CA PRO A 47 4.80 10.34 -7.01
C PRO A 47 4.20 10.38 -8.42
N GLU A 48 3.55 9.30 -8.87
CA GLU A 48 2.95 9.18 -10.21
C GLU A 48 1.75 10.10 -10.40
N SER A 49 1.02 10.38 -9.32
CA SER A 49 -0.16 11.27 -9.31
C SER A 49 0.22 12.75 -9.25
N SER A 50 1.41 13.07 -8.73
CA SER A 50 1.88 14.45 -8.51
C SER A 50 2.48 15.10 -9.75
N ALA A 51 2.94 14.31 -10.72
CA ALA A 51 3.60 14.79 -11.93
C ALA A 51 3.44 13.82 -13.10
N HIS A 52 3.61 14.34 -14.32
CA HIS A 52 3.61 13.53 -15.55
C HIS A 52 5.01 13.19 -16.05
N ASP A 53 6.02 14.01 -15.74
CA ASP A 53 7.39 13.78 -16.18
C ASP A 53 8.15 12.83 -15.24
N ASN A 54 9.05 12.04 -15.83
CA ASN A 54 9.81 11.01 -15.10
C ASN A 54 10.79 11.59 -14.07
N ALA A 55 11.36 12.77 -14.34
CA ALA A 55 12.34 13.38 -13.44
C ALA A 55 11.68 13.82 -12.13
N THR A 56 10.54 14.50 -12.20
CA THR A 56 9.76 14.90 -11.02
C THR A 56 9.21 13.69 -10.28
N ARG A 57 8.73 12.66 -10.98
CA ARG A 57 8.30 11.40 -10.36
C ARG A 57 9.43 10.76 -9.56
N ALA A 58 10.61 10.62 -10.14
CA ALA A 58 11.77 10.06 -9.44
C ALA A 58 12.17 10.89 -8.21
N ALA A 59 12.19 12.22 -8.34
CA ALA A 59 12.47 13.11 -7.21
C ALA A 59 11.43 12.95 -6.08
N ASN A 60 10.15 12.83 -6.43
CA ASN A 60 9.07 12.62 -5.48
C ASN A 60 9.10 11.21 -4.86
N THR A 61 9.47 10.18 -5.61
CA THR A 61 9.71 8.83 -5.08
C THR A 61 10.78 8.85 -4.00
N LYS A 62 11.91 9.54 -4.23
CA LYS A 62 12.96 9.70 -3.22
C LYS A 62 12.44 10.38 -1.95
N ILE A 63 11.65 11.45 -2.07
CA ILE A 63 11.03 12.15 -0.93
C ILE A 63 10.10 11.21 -0.17
N MET A 64 9.28 10.46 -0.88
CA MET A 64 8.35 9.49 -0.29
C MET A 64 9.09 8.40 0.49
N LEU A 65 10.08 7.77 -0.13
CA LEU A 65 10.85 6.67 0.47
C LEU A 65 11.67 7.13 1.68
N THR A 66 12.16 8.37 1.68
CA THR A 66 12.80 8.97 2.86
C THR A 66 11.83 9.04 4.05
N LYS A 67 10.56 9.44 3.81
CA LYS A 67 9.53 9.46 4.86
C LYS A 67 9.13 8.05 5.28
N TRP A 68 9.06 7.11 4.35
CA TRP A 68 8.79 5.71 4.66
C TRP A 68 9.90 5.10 5.54
N ASN A 69 11.17 5.42 5.29
CA ASN A 69 12.28 5.02 6.15
C ASN A 69 12.13 5.53 7.59
N ALA A 70 11.70 6.77 7.77
CA ALA A 70 11.42 7.32 9.10
C ALA A 70 10.28 6.57 9.80
N ALA A 71 9.20 6.24 9.07
CA ALA A 71 8.09 5.46 9.61
C ALA A 71 8.50 4.03 9.96
N LEU A 72 9.27 3.36 9.10
CA LEU A 72 9.82 2.02 9.36
C LEU A 72 10.67 2.00 10.62
N ALA A 73 11.56 2.98 10.80
CA ALA A 73 12.38 3.10 12.00
C ALA A 73 11.55 3.31 13.27
N ALA A 74 10.42 4.03 13.18
CA ALA A 74 9.52 4.25 14.29
C ALA A 74 8.65 3.02 14.63
N LEU A 75 8.27 2.23 13.62
CA LEU A 75 7.41 1.06 13.79
C LEU A 75 8.18 -0.21 14.18
N ALA A 76 9.39 -0.39 13.67
CA ALA A 76 10.17 -1.62 13.86
C ALA A 76 10.32 -2.04 15.34
N PRO A 77 10.58 -1.13 16.31
CA PRO A 77 10.65 -1.51 17.73
C PRO A 77 9.31 -1.97 18.33
N GLY A 78 8.17 -1.60 17.72
CA GLY A 78 6.84 -1.96 18.20
C GLY A 78 6.32 -3.31 17.67
N LEU A 79 6.94 -3.85 16.62
CA LEU A 79 6.54 -5.11 15.99
C LEU A 79 7.28 -6.29 16.65
N GLN A 80 6.65 -6.94 17.61
CA GLN A 80 7.24 -8.05 18.38
C GLN A 80 6.95 -9.42 17.78
N HIS A 81 5.92 -9.53 16.93
CA HIS A 81 5.50 -10.81 16.33
C HIS A 81 5.53 -10.77 14.79
N PRO A 82 6.71 -10.59 14.16
CA PRO A 82 6.81 -10.71 12.70
C PRO A 82 6.69 -12.16 12.27
N ASP A 83 6.12 -12.40 11.09
CA ASP A 83 6.08 -13.74 10.48
C ASP A 83 7.50 -14.30 10.26
N VAL A 84 8.46 -13.42 9.90
CA VAL A 84 9.88 -13.72 9.74
C VAL A 84 10.72 -12.64 10.43
N PRO A 85 11.53 -12.99 11.45
CA PRO A 85 12.46 -12.04 12.07
C PRO A 85 13.39 -11.43 11.03
N THR A 86 13.30 -10.10 10.85
CA THR A 86 13.98 -9.39 9.76
C THR A 86 14.63 -8.13 10.31
N THR A 87 15.93 -7.97 10.03
CA THR A 87 16.63 -6.71 10.31
C THR A 87 16.12 -5.64 9.35
N LEU A 88 15.77 -4.47 9.87
CA LEU A 88 15.33 -3.34 9.05
C LEU A 88 16.41 -2.94 8.04
N VAL A 89 16.07 -3.02 6.76
CA VAL A 89 16.88 -2.49 5.64
C VAL A 89 16.15 -1.28 5.07
N PRO A 90 16.69 -0.06 5.19
CA PRO A 90 16.07 1.13 4.63
C PRO A 90 15.99 1.10 3.10
N TYR A 91 14.95 1.72 2.56
CA TYR A 91 14.81 2.04 1.14
C TYR A 91 15.96 2.93 0.65
N GLY A 92 16.27 2.79 -0.64
CA GLY A 92 17.11 3.73 -1.37
C GLY A 92 16.32 4.92 -1.95
N ASP A 93 16.84 5.49 -3.03
CA ASP A 93 16.22 6.64 -3.73
C ASP A 93 15.07 6.23 -4.68
N ALA A 94 14.99 4.94 -5.02
CA ALA A 94 13.94 4.36 -5.86
C ALA A 94 13.62 2.94 -5.36
N PHE A 95 12.43 2.44 -5.71
CA PHE A 95 12.06 1.06 -5.42
C PHE A 95 12.98 0.08 -6.16
N LYS A 96 13.53 -0.88 -5.43
CA LYS A 96 14.17 -2.06 -6.02
C LYS A 96 13.10 -3.10 -6.37
N PRO A 97 13.33 -3.97 -7.37
CA PRO A 97 12.40 -5.06 -7.66
C PRO A 97 12.11 -5.96 -6.45
N THR A 98 13.09 -6.18 -5.57
CA THR A 98 12.95 -6.97 -4.33
C THR A 98 12.10 -6.30 -3.25
N GLU A 99 11.68 -5.06 -3.45
CA GLU A 99 10.84 -4.28 -2.54
C GLU A 99 9.38 -4.22 -3.05
N LEU A 100 9.11 -4.76 -4.24
CA LEU A 100 7.80 -4.82 -4.87
C LEU A 100 7.29 -6.27 -4.80
N PHE A 101 6.62 -6.60 -3.70
CA PHE A 101 6.12 -7.94 -3.47
C PHE A 101 4.76 -8.17 -4.14
N ASP A 102 4.63 -9.30 -4.82
CA ASP A 102 3.35 -9.82 -5.29
C ASP A 102 2.39 -10.08 -4.11
N ILE A 103 1.09 -9.92 -4.36
CA ILE A 103 0.08 -10.32 -3.37
C ILE A 103 0.10 -11.85 -3.22
N ILE A 104 -0.02 -12.33 -1.97
CA ILE A 104 0.03 -13.76 -1.68
C ILE A 104 -1.27 -14.45 -2.09
N ALA A 105 -1.19 -15.75 -2.42
CA ALA A 105 -2.37 -16.52 -2.84
C ALA A 105 -3.47 -16.59 -1.77
N LYS A 106 -3.10 -16.52 -0.48
CA LYS A 106 -4.04 -16.58 0.66
C LYS A 106 -4.99 -15.36 0.70
N ASP A 107 -4.60 -14.24 0.11
CA ASP A 107 -5.39 -13.01 0.09
C ASP A 107 -6.41 -12.99 -1.05
N LEU A 108 -6.34 -13.96 -1.98
CA LEU A 108 -7.24 -14.05 -3.13
C LEU A 108 -8.36 -15.08 -2.88
N PRO A 109 -9.57 -14.82 -3.37
CA PRO A 109 -10.63 -15.83 -3.44
C PRO A 109 -10.18 -17.11 -4.14
N ALA A 110 -10.76 -18.23 -3.71
CA ALA A 110 -10.47 -19.54 -4.29
C ALA A 110 -10.75 -19.56 -5.80
N GLY A 111 -9.81 -20.12 -6.56
CA GLY A 111 -9.93 -20.29 -8.02
C GLY A 111 -9.39 -19.13 -8.86
N LEU A 112 -8.95 -18.01 -8.27
CA LEU A 112 -8.32 -16.94 -9.04
C LEU A 112 -6.92 -17.35 -9.54
N PRO A 113 -6.57 -17.02 -10.80
CA PRO A 113 -5.28 -17.38 -11.38
C PRO A 113 -4.14 -16.53 -10.83
N ALA A 114 -2.93 -17.09 -10.80
CA ALA A 114 -1.76 -16.45 -10.20
C ALA A 114 -1.36 -15.11 -10.87
N TRP A 115 -1.62 -14.93 -12.16
CA TRP A 115 -1.30 -13.68 -12.86
C TRP A 115 -2.12 -12.48 -12.36
N MET A 116 -3.28 -12.70 -11.71
CA MET A 116 -4.07 -11.60 -11.12
C MET A 116 -3.41 -10.98 -9.89
N ARG A 117 -2.47 -11.70 -9.25
CA ARG A 117 -1.71 -11.25 -8.07
C ARG A 117 -0.22 -11.01 -8.38
N GLY A 118 0.16 -11.01 -9.66
CA GLY A 118 1.51 -10.75 -10.12
C GLY A 118 1.82 -9.27 -10.34
N ASP A 119 2.98 -9.02 -10.96
CA ASP A 119 3.59 -7.70 -11.15
C ASP A 119 3.08 -6.91 -12.37
N THR A 120 2.33 -7.55 -13.27
CA THR A 120 1.91 -6.96 -14.54
C THR A 120 0.48 -6.41 -14.47
N PRO A 121 0.25 -5.12 -14.81
CA PRO A 121 -1.10 -4.55 -14.82
C PRO A 121 -2.05 -5.27 -15.78
N TRP A 122 -3.24 -5.65 -15.31
CA TRP A 122 -4.20 -6.46 -16.08
C TRP A 122 -5.62 -5.87 -16.16
N ALA A 123 -5.92 -4.78 -15.45
CA ALA A 123 -7.24 -4.13 -15.49
C ALA A 123 -7.15 -2.62 -15.71
N VAL A 124 -8.01 -2.08 -16.57
CA VAL A 124 -8.10 -0.64 -16.87
C VAL A 124 -9.54 -0.19 -17.10
N ARG A 125 -9.86 1.05 -16.70
CA ARG A 125 -11.12 1.71 -17.07
C ARG A 125 -11.01 2.30 -18.47
N GLN A 126 -11.94 1.96 -19.37
CA GLN A 126 -11.88 2.36 -20.78
C GLN A 126 -13.16 3.08 -21.24
N GLY A 127 -13.03 4.13 -22.04
CA GLY A 127 -14.17 4.83 -22.64
C GLY A 127 -13.78 6.16 -23.26
N ALA A 128 -14.52 6.58 -24.28
CA ALA A 128 -14.28 7.84 -25.01
C ALA A 128 -14.64 9.09 -24.20
N ASP A 129 -15.55 8.95 -23.23
CA ASP A 129 -16.00 10.02 -22.35
C ASP A 129 -16.02 9.55 -20.88
N ALA A 130 -16.25 10.49 -19.96
CA ALA A 130 -16.25 10.20 -18.52
C ALA A 130 -17.32 9.19 -18.09
N ALA A 131 -18.52 9.24 -18.70
CA ALA A 131 -19.62 8.33 -18.35
C ALA A 131 -19.33 6.91 -18.83
N THR A 132 -18.87 6.76 -20.07
CA THR A 132 -18.49 5.48 -20.66
C THR A 132 -17.30 4.86 -19.93
N LYS A 133 -16.28 5.67 -19.61
CA LYS A 133 -15.11 5.24 -18.81
C LYS A 133 -15.49 4.80 -17.39
N ARG A 134 -16.50 5.44 -16.79
CA ARG A 134 -17.01 5.04 -15.47
C ARG A 134 -17.70 3.67 -15.50
N ARG A 135 -18.31 3.31 -16.63
CA ARG A 135 -19.14 2.10 -16.79
C ARG A 135 -18.38 0.86 -17.27
N THR A 136 -17.15 1.00 -17.75
CA THR A 136 -16.43 -0.09 -18.45
C THR A 136 -15.07 -0.37 -17.82
N ILE A 137 -14.81 -1.66 -17.55
CA ILE A 137 -13.49 -2.17 -17.15
C ILE A 137 -13.07 -3.23 -18.18
N THR A 138 -11.87 -3.09 -18.72
CA THR A 138 -11.25 -4.05 -19.63
C THR A 138 -10.21 -4.85 -18.84
N ILE A 139 -10.26 -6.17 -18.99
CA ILE A 139 -9.29 -7.11 -18.41
C ILE A 139 -8.48 -7.71 -19.53
N THR A 140 -7.16 -7.65 -19.42
CA THR A 140 -6.21 -8.24 -20.36
C THR A 140 -5.30 -9.17 -19.58
N ILE A 141 -5.27 -10.45 -19.96
CA ILE A 141 -4.35 -11.43 -19.36
C ILE A 141 -2.92 -11.05 -19.79
N PRO A 142 -1.94 -11.01 -18.88
CA PRO A 142 -0.55 -10.76 -19.23
C PRO A 142 -0.02 -11.73 -20.30
N ASP A 143 0.81 -11.23 -21.20
CA ASP A 143 1.47 -12.05 -22.22
C ASP A 143 2.30 -13.17 -21.56
N GLY A 144 2.37 -14.33 -22.24
CA GLY A 144 3.11 -15.51 -21.76
C GLY A 144 2.33 -16.41 -20.78
N VAL A 145 1.14 -16.01 -20.34
CA VAL A 145 0.25 -16.87 -19.53
C VAL A 145 -0.43 -17.94 -20.40
N ILE A 146 -0.90 -17.56 -21.59
CA ILE A 146 -1.53 -18.46 -22.56
C ILE A 146 -0.44 -18.92 -23.54
N PRO A 147 -0.26 -20.24 -23.78
CA PRO A 147 0.72 -20.78 -24.72
C PRO A 147 0.50 -20.39 -26.18
#